data_AF-A0AAJ5RNC5-F1
#
_entry.id   AF-A0AAJ5RNC5-F1
#
_cell.length_a   1.000
_cell.length_b   1.000
_cell.length_c   1.000
_cell.angle_alpha   90.00
_cell.angle_beta   90.00
_cell.angle_gamma   90.00
#
_symmetry.space_group_name_H-M   'P 1'
#
loop_
_entity.id
_entity.type
_entity.pdbx_description
1 polymer ?
#
loop_
_entity_poly.entity_id
_entity_poly.type
_entity_poly.pdbx_seq_one_letter_code
_entity_poly.pdbx_strand_id
1 'polypeptide(L)'
;MKIIFFILLGIIYLFLANAINIIIIQEVFFLIGLALVCIGIVRYIKERYLAAQAMAALTEASTEEIMAIPHTQYTLSSNALHALLLNEQTNMLIIAQREELGGELTITEIPFSKIYEVAIMEDEVFMLKTKNYLMSGSLLEEDNEDEELAEQEDEEEEDTVTKLSLKLVVDHLSDPILEYTFMDTEEDPISKEEDEYKEAMELCEKWYQKISVIIKRHELERVPIRHWQ
;
A
#
# COMPACT_ATOMS: atom_id res chain seq x y z
N MET A 1 -19.44 -14.90 -17.65
CA MET A 1 -19.77 -15.94 -18.68
C MET A 1 -20.91 -15.57 -19.64
N LYS A 2 -22.06 -15.04 -19.17
CA LYS A 2 -23.23 -14.79 -20.04
C LYS A 2 -23.02 -13.71 -21.13
N ILE A 3 -22.23 -12.67 -20.87
CA ILE A 3 -21.97 -11.58 -21.83
C ILE A 3 -21.06 -12.03 -22.97
N ILE A 4 -20.00 -12.78 -22.65
CA ILE A 4 -19.06 -13.35 -23.63
C ILE A 4 -19.81 -14.26 -24.60
N PHE A 5 -20.81 -15.01 -24.11
CA PHE A 5 -21.68 -15.82 -24.96
C PHE A 5 -22.46 -14.99 -25.99
N PHE A 6 -23.03 -13.84 -25.63
CA PHE A 6 -23.74 -12.98 -26.59
C PHE A 6 -22.81 -12.41 -27.65
N ILE A 7 -21.59 -12.03 -27.26
CA ILE A 7 -20.58 -11.49 -28.19
C ILE A 7 -20.11 -12.59 -29.14
N LEU A 8 -19.77 -13.78 -28.62
CA LEU A 8 -19.36 -14.92 -29.44
C LEU A 8 -20.48 -15.38 -30.38
N LEU A 9 -21.72 -15.47 -29.89
CA LEU A 9 -22.87 -15.80 -30.71
C LEU A 9 -23.06 -14.76 -31.81
N GLY A 10 -23.00 -13.47 -31.50
CA GLY A 10 -23.08 -12.40 -32.49
C GLY A 10 -22.00 -12.50 -33.56
N ILE A 11 -20.75 -12.79 -33.18
CA ILE A 11 -19.64 -13.03 -34.11
C ILE A 11 -19.93 -14.24 -35.02
N ILE A 12 -20.44 -15.35 -34.48
CA ILE A 12 -20.83 -16.53 -35.26
C ILE A 12 -21.91 -16.18 -36.30
N TYR A 13 -22.92 -15.39 -35.92
CA TYR A 13 -23.98 -14.94 -36.84
C TYR A 13 -23.42 -14.03 -37.95
N LEU A 14 -22.43 -13.19 -37.67
CA LEU A 14 -21.74 -12.37 -38.68
C LEU A 14 -20.93 -13.22 -39.66
N PHE A 15 -20.23 -14.25 -39.18
CA PHE A 15 -19.55 -15.22 -40.06
C PHE A 15 -20.54 -16.02 -40.91
N LEU A 16 -21.67 -16.42 -40.32
CA LEU A 16 -22.72 -17.16 -41.03
C LEU A 16 -23.36 -16.30 -42.13
N ALA A 17 -23.57 -15.01 -41.86
CA ALA A 17 -24.07 -14.06 -42.87
C ALA A 17 -23.14 -14.01 -44.09
N ASN A 18 -21.82 -14.02 -43.88
CA ASN A 18 -20.83 -13.99 -44.96
C ASN A 18 -20.76 -15.31 -45.77
N ALA A 19 -21.19 -16.43 -45.18
CA ALA A 19 -21.17 -17.75 -45.83
C ALA A 19 -22.42 -18.05 -46.68
N ILE A 20 -23.46 -17.22 -46.60
CA ILE A 20 -24.75 -17.44 -47.26
C ILE A 20 -24.83 -16.62 -48.56
N ASN A 21 -25.15 -17.27 -49.69
CA ASN A 21 -25.27 -16.63 -51.01
C ASN A 21 -26.66 -16.01 -51.29
N ILE A 22 -27.62 -16.16 -50.38
CA ILE A 22 -28.98 -15.61 -50.53
C ILE A 22 -29.03 -14.24 -49.86
N ILE A 23 -29.15 -13.18 -50.66
CA ILE A 23 -29.06 -11.76 -50.25
C ILE A 23 -29.97 -11.44 -49.05
N ILE A 24 -31.25 -11.83 -49.10
CA ILE A 24 -32.22 -11.53 -48.03
C ILE A 24 -31.83 -12.19 -46.70
N ILE A 25 -31.35 -13.43 -46.76
CA ILE A 25 -30.97 -14.18 -45.56
C ILE A 25 -29.66 -13.63 -45.00
N GLN A 26 -28.71 -13.29 -45.86
CA GLN A 26 -27.46 -12.63 -45.49
C GLN A 26 -27.71 -11.34 -44.70
N GLU A 27 -28.60 -10.46 -45.17
CA GLU A 27 -28.93 -9.21 -44.46
C GLU A 27 -29.54 -9.46 -43.08
N VAL A 28 -30.45 -10.43 -42.96
CA VAL A 28 -31.09 -10.76 -41.67
C VAL A 28 -30.08 -11.31 -40.67
N PHE A 29 -29.23 -12.26 -41.07
CA PHE A 29 -28.19 -12.81 -40.20
C PHE A 29 -27.16 -11.76 -39.79
N PHE A 30 -26.81 -10.84 -40.71
CA PHE A 30 -25.92 -9.72 -40.43
C PHE A 30 -26.53 -8.77 -39.38
N LEU A 31 -27.79 -8.38 -39.53
CA LEU A 31 -28.48 -7.51 -38.57
C LEU A 31 -28.61 -8.16 -37.19
N ILE A 32 -28.93 -9.45 -37.14
CA ILE A 32 -29.01 -10.21 -35.88
C ILE A 32 -27.63 -10.27 -35.20
N GLY A 33 -26.58 -10.59 -35.97
CA GLY A 33 -25.20 -10.62 -35.46
C GLY A 33 -24.77 -9.27 -34.91
N LEU A 34 -25.01 -8.18 -35.66
CA LEU A 34 -24.72 -6.81 -35.24
C LEU A 34 -25.47 -6.46 -33.94
N ALA A 35 -26.77 -6.73 -33.87
CA ALA A 35 -27.58 -6.44 -32.69
C ALA A 35 -27.08 -7.19 -31.45
N LEU A 36 -26.72 -8.47 -31.58
CA LEU A 36 -26.18 -9.28 -30.49
C LEU A 36 -24.83 -8.75 -29.99
N VAL A 37 -23.93 -8.36 -30.89
CA VAL A 37 -22.64 -7.77 -30.51
C VAL A 37 -22.84 -6.43 -29.81
N CYS A 38 -23.69 -5.54 -30.35
CA CYS A 38 -23.98 -4.25 -29.73
C CYS A 38 -24.57 -4.42 -28.31
N ILE A 39 -25.54 -5.33 -28.13
CA ILE A 39 -26.12 -5.62 -26.81
C ILE A 39 -25.05 -6.17 -25.85
N GLY A 40 -24.18 -7.06 -26.34
CA GLY A 40 -23.06 -7.60 -25.56
C GLY A 40 -22.10 -6.52 -25.07
N ILE A 41 -21.67 -5.62 -25.96
CA ILE A 41 -20.77 -4.50 -25.64
C ILE A 41 -21.42 -3.55 -24.63
N VAL A 42 -22.67 -3.12 -24.85
CA VAL A 42 -23.35 -2.21 -23.94
C VAL A 42 -23.48 -2.81 -22.55
N ARG A 43 -23.81 -4.11 -22.44
CA ARG A 43 -23.86 -4.80 -21.15
C ARG A 43 -22.50 -4.90 -20.48
N TYR A 44 -21.45 -5.21 -21.24
CA TYR A 44 -20.09 -5.28 -20.73
C TYR A 44 -19.64 -3.94 -20.13
N ILE A 45 -19.84 -2.84 -20.88
CA ILE A 45 -19.50 -1.49 -20.42
C ILE A 45 -20.31 -1.13 -19.17
N LYS A 46 -21.62 -1.42 -19.16
CA LYS A 46 -22.47 -1.15 -18.00
C LYS A 46 -22.03 -1.92 -16.75
N GLU A 47 -21.68 -3.19 -16.89
CA GLU A 47 -21.21 -4.02 -15.77
C GLU A 47 -19.87 -3.52 -15.23
N ARG A 48 -18.92 -3.17 -16.11
CA ARG A 48 -17.66 -2.54 -15.66
C ARG A 48 -17.87 -1.20 -14.99
N TYR A 49 -18.79 -0.37 -15.50
CA TYR A 49 -19.11 0.92 -14.89
C TYR A 49 -19.70 0.75 -13.49
N LEU A 50 -20.65 -0.18 -13.31
CA LEU A 50 -21.23 -0.47 -12.00
C LEU A 50 -20.19 -1.06 -11.05
N ALA A 51 -19.32 -1.95 -11.52
CA ALA A 51 -18.24 -2.50 -10.72
C ALA A 51 -17.26 -1.40 -10.28
N ALA A 52 -16.86 -0.51 -11.19
CA ALA A 52 -15.99 0.61 -10.88
C ALA A 52 -16.65 1.58 -9.87
N GLN A 53 -17.95 1.85 -10.02
CA GLN A 53 -18.69 2.68 -9.08
C GLN A 53 -18.79 2.03 -7.69
N ALA A 54 -19.01 0.71 -7.63
CA ALA A 54 -19.05 -0.02 -6.36
C ALA A 54 -17.67 0.01 -5.67
N MET A 55 -16.59 -0.18 -6.42
CA MET A 55 -15.22 -0.08 -5.89
C MET A 55 -14.92 1.33 -5.39
N ALA A 56 -15.28 2.36 -6.16
CA ALA A 56 -15.11 3.75 -5.75
C ALA A 56 -15.88 4.08 -4.45
N ALA A 57 -17.13 3.60 -4.34
CA ALA A 57 -17.92 3.77 -3.12
C ALA A 57 -17.31 3.04 -1.91
N LEU A 58 -16.74 1.85 -2.12
CA LEU A 58 -16.06 1.12 -1.05
C LEU A 58 -14.75 1.81 -0.62
N THR A 59 -13.97 2.35 -1.57
CA THR A 59 -12.76 3.12 -1.24
C THR A 59 -13.10 4.41 -0.51
N GLU A 60 -14.17 5.11 -0.92
CA GLU A 60 -14.64 6.32 -0.25
C GLU A 60 -15.10 6.01 1.18
N ALA A 61 -15.91 4.97 1.37
CA ALA A 61 -16.33 4.52 2.70
C ALA A 61 -15.15 4.11 3.59
N SER A 62 -14.14 3.41 3.04
CA SER A 62 -12.91 3.06 3.77
C SER A 62 -12.14 4.32 4.19
N THR A 63 -12.07 5.30 3.30
CA THR A 63 -11.41 6.58 3.57
C THR A 63 -12.14 7.34 4.66
N GLU A 64 -13.47 7.43 4.61
CA GLU A 64 -14.29 8.05 5.66
C GLU A 64 -14.09 7.38 7.03
N GLU A 65 -14.02 6.05 7.08
CA GLU A 65 -13.79 5.29 8.31
C GLU A 65 -12.41 5.58 8.91
N ILE A 66 -11.36 5.61 8.09
CA ILE A 66 -10.00 5.95 8.52
C ILE A 66 -9.93 7.42 8.99
N MET A 67 -10.59 8.33 8.28
CA MET A 67 -10.61 9.76 8.62
C MET A 67 -11.38 10.05 9.91
N ALA A 68 -12.31 9.16 10.30
CA ALA A 68 -13.02 9.27 11.58
C ALA A 68 -12.11 9.00 12.80
N ILE A 69 -10.96 8.34 12.60
CA ILE A 69 -9.97 8.12 13.66
C ILE A 69 -9.36 9.48 14.04
N PRO A 70 -9.35 9.90 15.32
CA PRO A 70 -8.77 11.19 15.71
C PRO A 70 -7.26 11.27 15.42
N HIS A 71 -6.86 12.18 14.54
CA HIS A 71 -5.46 12.38 14.15
C HIS A 71 -5.14 13.85 13.91
N THR A 72 -3.87 14.22 14.02
CA THR A 72 -3.33 15.52 13.63
C THR A 72 -2.63 15.46 12.29
N GLN A 73 -2.03 14.33 11.96
CA GLN A 73 -1.39 14.07 10.67
C GLN A 73 -1.69 12.63 10.23
N TYR A 74 -1.76 12.39 8.93
CA TYR A 74 -2.02 11.05 8.39
C TYR A 74 -1.36 10.88 7.03
N THR A 75 -1.16 9.63 6.64
CA THR A 75 -0.92 9.19 5.27
C THR A 75 -1.79 7.97 5.01
N LEU A 76 -2.29 7.85 3.78
CA LEU A 76 -3.22 6.82 3.35
C LEU A 76 -2.64 6.19 2.08
N SER A 77 -2.67 4.86 2.00
CA SER A 77 -2.29 4.14 0.78
C SER A 77 -3.28 4.41 -0.35
N SER A 78 -2.83 4.30 -1.60
CA SER A 78 -3.65 4.54 -2.80
C SER A 78 -4.91 3.65 -2.88
N ASN A 79 -4.83 2.44 -2.32
CA ASN A 79 -5.93 1.47 -2.24
C ASN A 79 -6.84 1.66 -1.00
N ALA A 80 -6.56 2.65 -0.13
CA ALA A 80 -7.28 2.92 1.11
C ALA A 80 -7.39 1.71 2.07
N LEU A 81 -6.41 0.80 2.01
CA LEU A 81 -6.32 -0.37 2.89
C LEU A 81 -5.42 -0.14 4.10
N HIS A 82 -4.40 0.71 3.95
CA HIS A 82 -3.41 0.99 4.99
C HIS A 82 -3.34 2.49 5.25
N ALA A 83 -3.26 2.87 6.51
CA ALA A 83 -3.02 4.24 6.93
C ALA A 83 -2.10 4.29 8.13
N LEU A 84 -1.22 5.29 8.11
CA LEU A 84 -0.39 5.66 9.24
C LEU A 84 -0.86 7.03 9.71
N LEU A 85 -1.37 7.07 10.94
CA LEU A 85 -1.89 8.28 11.57
C LEU A 85 -1.07 8.64 12.80
N LEU A 86 -1.01 9.93 13.07
CA LEU A 86 -0.30 10.49 14.19
C LEU A 86 -1.23 11.46 14.92
N ASN A 87 -1.32 11.32 16.23
CA ASN A 87 -2.10 12.20 17.09
C ASN A 87 -1.20 12.82 18.15
N GLU A 88 -0.82 14.09 17.93
CA GLU A 88 0.03 14.85 18.86
C GLU A 88 -0.70 15.23 20.16
N GLN A 89 -2.03 15.26 20.17
CA GLN A 89 -2.79 15.62 21.37
C GLN A 89 -2.82 14.48 22.38
N THR A 90 -2.90 13.24 21.89
CA THR A 90 -2.91 12.03 22.72
C THR A 90 -1.55 11.34 22.81
N ASN A 91 -0.54 11.81 22.04
CA ASN A 91 0.78 11.20 21.90
C ASN A 91 0.73 9.74 21.42
N MET A 92 -0.06 9.48 20.37
CA MET A 92 -0.27 8.15 19.81
C MET A 92 0.11 8.12 18.33
N LEU A 93 0.83 7.07 17.94
CA LEU A 93 1.00 6.63 16.56
C LEU A 93 -0.03 5.52 16.31
N ILE A 94 -0.79 5.60 15.22
CA ILE A 94 -1.87 4.68 14.92
C ILE A 94 -1.58 4.07 13.56
N ILE A 95 -1.54 2.74 13.50
CA ILE A 95 -1.46 1.99 12.25
C ILE A 95 -2.83 1.37 12.03
N ALA A 96 -3.48 1.72 10.93
CA ALA A 96 -4.78 1.19 10.54
C ALA A 96 -4.61 0.37 9.28
N GLN A 97 -4.99 -0.90 9.30
CA GLN A 97 -4.78 -1.83 8.18
C GLN A 97 -5.96 -2.79 7.99
N ARG A 98 -6.19 -3.20 6.75
CA ARG A 98 -7.15 -4.25 6.38
C ARG A 98 -6.69 -4.98 5.13
N GLU A 99 -7.12 -6.23 4.96
CA GLU A 99 -6.76 -7.04 3.78
C GLU A 99 -7.61 -6.70 2.54
N GLU A 100 -8.90 -6.37 2.74
CA GLU A 100 -9.81 -6.10 1.63
C GLU A 100 -10.79 -4.96 1.92
N LEU A 101 -11.27 -4.32 0.86
CA LEU A 101 -12.27 -3.26 0.93
C LEU A 101 -13.62 -3.81 1.44
N GLY A 102 -13.97 -3.45 2.67
CA GLY A 102 -15.17 -3.92 3.37
C GLY A 102 -14.90 -4.97 4.46
N GLY A 103 -13.64 -5.38 4.62
CA GLY A 103 -13.18 -6.18 5.76
C GLY A 103 -13.09 -5.36 7.06
N GLU A 104 -12.78 -6.05 8.16
CA GLU A 104 -12.58 -5.40 9.47
C GLU A 104 -11.28 -4.58 9.48
N LEU A 105 -11.36 -3.34 9.95
CA LEU A 105 -10.20 -2.48 10.12
C LEU A 105 -9.46 -2.84 11.41
N THR A 106 -8.25 -3.33 11.28
CA THR A 106 -7.36 -3.54 12.42
C THR A 106 -6.68 -2.22 12.76
N ILE A 107 -6.89 -1.73 13.98
CA ILE A 107 -6.29 -0.49 14.49
C ILE A 107 -5.29 -0.83 15.59
N THR A 108 -4.03 -0.51 15.35
CA THR A 108 -2.93 -0.67 16.32
C THR A 108 -2.53 0.71 16.84
N GLU A 109 -2.90 1.01 18.09
CA GLU A 109 -2.54 2.26 18.75
C GLU A 109 -1.28 2.10 19.60
N ILE A 110 -0.27 2.92 19.30
CA ILE A 110 1.06 2.84 19.90
C ILE A 110 1.35 4.18 20.59
N PRO A 111 1.47 4.21 21.93
CA PRO A 111 1.96 5.37 22.63
C PRO A 111 3.36 5.75 22.14
N PHE A 112 3.62 7.04 21.92
CA PHE A 112 4.93 7.55 21.52
C PHE A 112 6.05 7.10 22.46
N SER A 113 5.74 7.03 23.75
CA SER A 113 6.67 6.56 24.77
C SER A 113 7.04 5.08 24.62
N LYS A 114 6.39 4.30 23.77
CA LYS A 114 6.65 2.87 23.54
C LYS A 114 7.37 2.59 22.22
N ILE A 115 7.72 3.62 21.45
CA ILE A 115 8.47 3.49 20.20
C ILE A 115 9.96 3.55 20.54
N TYR A 116 10.72 2.54 20.14
CA TYR A 116 12.14 2.41 20.45
C TYR A 116 13.03 2.70 19.25
N GLU A 117 12.65 2.16 18.09
CA GLU A 117 13.43 2.28 16.87
C GLU A 117 12.51 2.48 15.67
N VAL A 118 13.02 3.17 14.66
CA VAL A 118 12.38 3.31 13.37
C VAL A 118 13.44 3.18 12.28
N ALA A 119 13.11 2.49 11.19
CA ALA A 119 13.98 2.39 10.04
C ALA A 119 13.20 2.42 8.72
N ILE A 120 13.83 2.99 7.69
CA ILE A 120 13.39 2.87 6.31
C ILE A 120 13.97 1.58 5.75
N MET A 121 13.14 0.77 5.12
CA MET A 121 13.54 -0.47 4.45
C MET A 121 13.12 -0.44 2.99
N GLU A 122 14.08 -0.71 2.12
CA GLU A 122 13.95 -0.84 0.68
C GLU A 122 14.38 -2.26 0.30
N ASP A 123 13.49 -3.07 -0.27
CA ASP A 123 13.81 -4.45 -0.71
C ASP A 123 14.63 -5.28 0.31
N GLU A 124 14.21 -5.24 1.56
CA GLU A 124 14.86 -5.90 2.72
C GLU A 124 16.16 -5.24 3.22
N VAL A 125 16.67 -4.23 2.54
CA VAL A 125 17.85 -3.43 2.94
C VAL A 125 17.44 -2.23 3.79
N PHE A 126 18.11 -2.04 4.94
CA PHE A 126 17.87 -0.88 5.81
C PHE A 126 18.62 0.35 5.30
N MET A 127 17.88 1.39 4.89
CA MET A 127 18.45 2.62 4.33
C MET A 127 18.79 3.66 5.41
N LEU A 128 17.88 3.86 6.36
CA LEU A 128 18.05 4.81 7.46
C LEU A 128 17.49 4.23 8.74
N LYS A 129 18.14 4.50 9.88
CA LYS A 129 17.76 3.96 11.18
C LYS A 129 17.94 4.97 12.30
N THR A 130 16.94 5.07 13.18
CA THR A 130 17.01 5.82 14.43
C THR A 130 16.62 4.91 15.58
N LYS A 131 17.48 4.84 16.60
CA LYS A 131 17.22 4.12 17.86
C LYS A 131 17.31 5.02 19.09
N ASN A 132 16.68 4.59 20.17
CA ASN A 132 16.84 5.16 21.51
C ASN A 132 18.18 4.70 22.12
N TYR A 133 19.05 5.61 22.59
CA TYR A 133 20.37 5.24 23.13
C TYR A 133 20.32 4.47 24.45
N LEU A 134 19.15 4.40 25.10
CA LEU A 134 18.97 3.60 26.32
C LEU A 134 19.00 2.09 26.06
N MET A 135 18.80 1.64 24.82
CA MET A 135 18.93 0.23 24.45
C MET A 135 20.27 -0.03 23.78
N SER A 136 21.04 -0.97 24.34
CA SER A 136 22.41 -1.29 23.91
C SER A 136 22.48 -2.17 22.65
N GLY A 137 21.35 -2.59 22.08
CA GLY A 137 21.28 -3.41 20.87
C GLY A 137 19.99 -3.13 20.13
N SER A 138 20.01 -3.25 18.79
CA SER A 138 18.82 -3.04 17.97
C SER A 138 18.13 -4.36 17.63
N LEU A 139 16.80 -4.35 17.55
CA LEU A 139 16.04 -5.52 17.05
C LEU A 139 15.98 -5.59 15.53
N LEU A 140 16.40 -4.53 14.86
CA LEU A 140 16.54 -4.42 13.40
C LEU A 140 18.01 -4.57 12.96
N GLU A 141 18.86 -5.21 13.77
CA GLU A 141 20.27 -5.48 13.46
C GLU A 141 20.39 -6.95 13.07
N GLU A 142 20.54 -7.23 11.77
CA GLU A 142 21.13 -8.47 11.30
C GLU A 142 22.65 -8.22 11.24
N ASP A 143 23.40 -8.84 12.18
CA ASP A 143 24.86 -9.13 12.18
C ASP A 143 25.88 -8.18 11.49
N ASN A 144 25.58 -6.90 11.28
CA ASN A 144 26.53 -5.90 10.81
C ASN A 144 26.95 -5.01 11.98
N GLU A 145 27.89 -5.53 12.76
CA GLU A 145 28.72 -4.76 13.71
C GLU A 145 29.48 -3.67 12.92
N ASP A 146 29.00 -2.44 12.94
CA ASP A 146 29.72 -1.29 13.52
C ASP A 146 29.07 0.05 13.17
N GLU A 147 29.14 0.95 14.16
CA GLU A 147 28.87 2.36 14.01
C GLU A 147 29.83 3.00 13.01
N GLU A 148 29.37 3.28 11.80
CA GLU A 148 29.65 4.49 11.03
C GLU A 148 28.90 4.33 9.69
N LEU A 149 28.50 5.46 9.12
CA LEU A 149 28.13 5.67 7.72
C LEU A 149 28.06 4.40 6.87
N ALA A 150 26.91 4.10 6.27
CA ALA A 150 26.83 3.21 5.11
C ALA A 150 27.78 3.74 4.02
N GLU A 151 29.06 3.40 4.11
CA GLU A 151 29.93 3.21 2.98
C GLU A 151 29.24 2.10 2.21
N GLN A 152 28.66 2.52 1.10
CA GLN A 152 28.20 1.70 0.00
C GLN A 152 29.23 0.59 -0.24
N GLU A 153 28.96 -0.61 0.29
CA GLU A 153 29.47 -1.80 -0.37
C GLU A 153 28.58 -2.00 -1.58
N ASP A 154 29.21 -1.82 -2.75
CA ASP A 154 28.67 -1.95 -4.10
C ASP A 154 28.03 -3.34 -4.33
N GLU A 155 26.87 -3.63 -3.71
CA GLU A 155 25.89 -4.49 -4.34
C GLU A 155 25.31 -3.69 -5.50
N GLU A 156 25.44 -4.24 -6.72
CA GLU A 156 24.94 -3.64 -7.96
C GLU A 156 23.58 -2.99 -7.67
N GLU A 157 23.53 -1.64 -7.63
CA GLU A 157 22.28 -0.91 -7.44
C GLU A 157 21.35 -1.40 -8.55
N GLU A 158 20.45 -2.33 -8.22
CA GLU A 158 19.31 -2.57 -9.08
C GLU A 158 18.61 -1.21 -9.11
N ASP A 159 18.63 -0.59 -10.30
CA ASP A 159 18.01 0.71 -10.57
C ASP A 159 16.49 0.66 -10.34
N THR A 160 15.95 -0.49 -9.95
CA THR A 160 14.56 -0.81 -9.71
C THR A 160 14.32 -1.23 -8.27
N VAL A 161 13.21 -0.77 -7.71
CA VAL A 161 12.76 -1.08 -6.35
C VAL A 161 11.40 -1.74 -6.41
N THR A 162 11.18 -2.76 -5.57
CA THR A 162 9.88 -3.44 -5.47
C THR A 162 9.08 -3.02 -4.24
N LYS A 163 9.75 -2.74 -3.13
CA LYS A 163 9.09 -2.48 -1.85
C LYS A 163 9.79 -1.40 -1.05
N LEU A 164 9.01 -0.42 -0.62
CA LEU A 164 9.45 0.63 0.30
C LEU A 164 8.56 0.65 1.53
N SER A 165 9.16 0.49 2.71
CA SER A 165 8.45 0.40 3.98
C SER A 165 9.15 1.11 5.13
N LEU A 166 8.39 1.37 6.19
CA LEU A 166 8.88 1.89 7.45
C LEU A 166 8.67 0.82 8.52
N LYS A 167 9.76 0.34 9.11
CA LYS A 167 9.75 -0.62 10.22
C LYS A 167 9.93 0.09 11.55
N LEU A 168 9.14 -0.33 12.53
CA LEU A 168 9.03 0.27 13.85
C LEU A 168 9.24 -0.81 14.90
N VAL A 169 10.11 -0.54 15.87
CA VAL A 169 10.27 -1.38 17.06
C VAL A 169 9.49 -0.77 18.21
N VAL A 170 8.57 -1.55 18.77
CA VAL A 170 7.65 -1.09 19.82
C VAL A 170 7.68 -1.99 21.05
N ASP A 171 7.29 -1.42 22.19
CA ASP A 171 7.12 -2.15 23.46
C ASP A 171 5.85 -3.02 23.46
N HIS A 172 5.88 -4.10 22.68
CA HIS A 172 4.80 -5.08 22.60
C HIS A 172 5.36 -6.50 22.49
N LEU A 173 5.17 -7.31 23.54
CA LEU A 173 5.82 -8.62 23.69
C LEU A 173 5.40 -9.66 22.64
N SER A 174 4.19 -9.54 22.09
CA SER A 174 3.68 -10.49 21.09
C SER A 174 4.00 -10.06 19.67
N ASP A 175 4.19 -8.77 19.44
CA ASP A 175 4.40 -8.21 18.11
C ASP A 175 5.28 -6.95 18.21
N PRO A 176 6.59 -7.13 18.39
CA PRO A 176 7.51 -6.03 18.69
C PRO A 176 7.94 -5.25 17.45
N ILE A 177 7.71 -5.78 16.24
CA ILE A 177 8.14 -5.18 14.97
C ILE A 177 6.91 -4.94 14.12
N LEU A 178 6.59 -3.68 13.89
CA LEU A 178 5.49 -3.26 13.05
C LEU A 178 6.03 -2.68 11.74
N GLU A 179 5.34 -2.93 10.63
CA GLU A 179 5.73 -2.45 9.30
C GLU A 179 4.57 -1.66 8.68
N TYR A 180 4.91 -0.51 8.09
CA TYR A 180 3.98 0.24 7.24
C TYR A 180 4.59 0.38 5.85
N THR A 181 3.90 -0.14 4.84
CA THR A 181 4.36 -0.15 3.45
C THR A 181 3.87 1.09 2.70
N PHE A 182 4.79 1.85 2.11
CA PHE A 182 4.50 3.03 1.30
C PHE A 182 4.32 2.66 -0.18
N MET A 183 5.09 1.67 -0.64
CA MET A 183 5.10 1.18 -2.01
C MET A 183 5.30 -0.32 -2.00
N ASP A 184 4.48 -1.02 -2.78
CA ASP A 184 4.53 -2.47 -2.95
C ASP A 184 4.17 -2.79 -4.41
N THR A 185 5.20 -3.07 -5.20
CA THR A 185 5.14 -3.34 -6.64
C THR A 185 5.91 -4.60 -6.98
N GLU A 186 5.66 -5.68 -6.25
CA GLU A 186 6.25 -7.02 -6.49
C GLU A 186 6.11 -7.50 -7.94
N GLU A 187 5.02 -7.14 -8.63
CA GLU A 187 4.76 -7.60 -10.01
C GLU A 187 5.49 -6.77 -11.07
N ASP A 188 5.71 -5.47 -10.83
CA ASP A 188 6.27 -4.51 -11.78
C ASP A 188 7.28 -3.60 -11.05
N PRO A 189 8.57 -3.97 -10.97
CA PRO A 189 9.60 -3.17 -10.30
C PRO A 189 9.72 -1.77 -10.91
N ILE A 190 9.75 -0.74 -10.06
CA ILE A 190 9.76 0.67 -10.48
C ILE A 190 11.18 1.21 -10.42
N SER A 191 11.61 1.97 -11.42
CA SER A 191 12.94 2.58 -11.35
C SER A 191 13.04 3.69 -10.29
N LYS A 192 14.19 3.81 -9.62
CA LYS A 192 14.51 4.89 -8.66
C LYS A 192 14.43 6.29 -9.29
N GLU A 193 14.50 6.38 -10.61
CA GLU A 193 14.35 7.65 -11.32
C GLU A 193 12.88 8.06 -11.54
N GLU A 194 11.93 7.15 -11.37
CA GLU A 194 10.50 7.42 -11.57
C GLU A 194 9.94 8.33 -10.47
N ASP A 195 8.98 9.16 -10.87
CA ASP A 195 8.35 10.13 -9.97
C ASP A 195 7.59 9.41 -8.84
N GLU A 196 6.99 8.24 -9.12
CA GLU A 196 6.26 7.44 -8.13
C GLU A 196 7.16 6.98 -6.97
N TYR A 197 8.35 6.45 -7.28
CA TYR A 197 9.34 6.08 -6.27
C TYR A 197 9.79 7.30 -5.46
N LYS A 198 10.13 8.41 -6.14
CA LYS A 198 10.60 9.64 -5.46
C LYS A 198 9.56 10.21 -4.52
N GLU A 199 8.29 10.23 -4.91
CA GLU A 199 7.19 10.68 -4.06
C GLU A 199 7.00 9.76 -2.85
N ALA A 200 7.05 8.44 -3.06
CA ALA A 200 6.96 7.46 -1.98
C ALA A 200 8.13 7.60 -0.98
N MET A 201 9.36 7.77 -1.48
CA MET A 201 10.56 7.97 -0.67
C MET A 201 10.51 9.28 0.12
N GLU A 202 10.10 10.40 -0.50
CA GLU A 202 9.96 11.67 0.20
C GLU A 202 8.92 11.58 1.34
N LEU A 203 7.81 10.87 1.12
CA LEU A 203 6.81 10.61 2.14
C LEU A 203 7.35 9.72 3.26
N CYS A 204 8.06 8.65 2.91
CA CYS A 204 8.70 7.74 3.86
C CYS A 204 9.70 8.49 4.75
N GLU A 205 10.59 9.30 4.16
CA GLU A 205 11.56 10.13 4.88
C GLU A 205 10.88 11.14 5.81
N LYS A 206 9.82 11.80 5.37
CA LYS A 206 9.04 12.74 6.21
C LYS A 206 8.47 12.03 7.43
N TRP A 207 7.95 10.81 7.27
CA TRP A 207 7.42 10.02 8.38
C TRP A 207 8.51 9.50 9.30
N TYR A 208 9.60 8.99 8.73
CA TYR A 208 10.80 8.61 9.46
C TYR A 208 11.29 9.76 10.35
N GLN A 209 11.47 10.97 9.81
CA GLN A 209 11.91 12.14 10.59
C GLN A 209 10.96 12.48 11.74
N LYS A 210 9.64 12.44 11.53
CA LYS A 210 8.65 12.69 12.59
C LYS A 210 8.79 11.68 13.72
N ILE A 211 8.92 10.40 13.39
CA ILE A 211 9.05 9.33 14.40
C ILE A 211 10.41 9.39 15.09
N SER A 212 11.50 9.70 14.38
CA SER A 212 12.81 9.94 14.97
C SER A 212 12.76 11.05 16.03
N VAL A 213 12.07 12.16 15.73
CA VAL A 213 11.88 13.25 16.71
C VAL A 213 11.06 12.78 17.92
N ILE A 214 10.02 11.98 17.71
CA ILE A 214 9.21 11.40 18.79
C ILE A 214 10.10 10.54 19.72
N ILE A 215 10.90 9.63 19.15
CA ILE A 215 11.82 8.77 19.90
C ILE A 215 12.79 9.63 20.72
N LYS A 216 13.46 10.60 20.08
CA LYS A 216 14.44 11.47 20.76
C LYS A 216 13.82 12.35 21.85
N ARG A 217 12.58 12.81 21.68
CA ARG A 217 11.87 13.59 22.69
C ARG A 217 11.56 12.76 23.93
N HIS A 218 11.04 11.56 23.76
CA HIS A 218 10.69 10.68 24.89
C HIS A 218 11.90 9.97 25.50
N GLU A 219 13.02 9.89 24.80
CA GLU A 219 14.31 9.49 25.37
C GLU A 219 14.75 10.44 26.49
N LEU A 220 14.61 11.75 26.30
CA LEU A 220 14.97 12.76 27.31
C LEU A 220 14.08 12.73 28.57
N GLU A 221 12.85 12.21 28.46
CA GLU A 221 11.91 12.07 29.58
C GLU A 221 12.20 10.84 30.44
N ARG A 222 12.94 9.85 29.90
CA ARG A 222 13.30 8.62 30.60
C ARG A 222 14.56 8.85 31.44
N VAL A 223 14.40 8.98 32.75
CA VAL A 223 15.54 9.09 33.67
C VAL A 223 16.20 7.71 33.81
N PRO A 224 17.50 7.55 33.50
CA PRO A 224 18.20 6.30 33.76
C PRO A 224 18.22 6.05 35.27
N ILE A 225 17.64 4.91 35.69
CA ILE A 225 17.76 4.44 37.07
C ILE A 225 19.21 4.01 37.25
N ARG A 226 20.05 4.89 37.81
CA ARG A 226 21.38 4.49 38.27
C ARG A 226 21.20 3.43 39.35
N HIS A 227 21.73 2.24 39.11
CA HIS A 227 21.86 1.23 40.15
C HIS A 227 22.60 1.86 41.33
N TRP A 228 22.00 1.77 42.53
CA TRP A 228 22.68 2.11 43.77
C TRP A 228 23.74 1.02 43.99
N GLN A 229 25.01 1.37 43.78
CA GLN A 229 26.16 0.64 44.33
C GLN A 229 26.58 1.28 45.64
#